data_AF-A0A218W9F5-F1
#
_entry.id   AF-A0A218W9F5-F1
#
_cell.length_a   1.000
_cell.length_b   1.000
_cell.length_c   1.000
_cell.angle_alpha   90.00
_cell.angle_beta   90.00
_cell.angle_gamma   90.00
#
_symmetry.space_group_name_H-M   'P 1'
#
loop_
_entity.id
_entity.type
_entity.pdbx_description
1 polymer ?
#
loop_
_entity_poly.entity_id
_entity_poly.type
_entity_poly.pdbx_seq_one_letter_code
_entity_poly.pdbx_strand_id
1 'polypeptide(L)'
;MNYLSFLSDYIEVLQDIVVDWPLNVKAPLPDWSLPASTGTSGLVYSAASTRLAWLILILLSKLDTKAELFKGDVALSYLFLANNLQCVVVKVRDSNLRYLLGEEWITNHELKVKHYAANYERIIGPPYSAHGCDFNGRSGQSVPELQCRF
;
A
#
# COMPACT_ATOMS: atom_id res chain seq x y z
N MET A 1 4.76 -10.88 -3.42
CA MET A 1 5.73 -9.89 -2.93
C MET A 1 7.19 -10.32 -3.04
N ASN A 2 7.55 -11.55 -2.67
CA ASN A 2 8.97 -11.99 -2.67
C ASN A 2 9.75 -11.65 -3.96
N TYR A 3 9.16 -11.87 -5.14
CA TYR A 3 9.80 -11.50 -6.42
C TYR A 3 10.14 -10.01 -6.54
N LEU A 4 9.25 -9.11 -6.11
CA LEU A 4 9.48 -7.66 -6.17
C LEU A 4 10.54 -7.23 -5.16
N SER A 5 10.56 -7.85 -3.97
CA SER A 5 11.61 -7.63 -2.98
C SER A 5 12.97 -8.07 -3.53
N PHE A 6 13.06 -9.27 -4.13
CA PHE A 6 14.30 -9.73 -4.77
C PHE A 6 14.74 -8.81 -5.92
N LEU A 7 13.82 -8.39 -6.78
CA LEU A 7 14.13 -7.45 -7.86
C LEU A 7 14.68 -6.11 -7.31
N SER A 8 14.19 -5.65 -6.17
CA SER A 8 14.67 -4.41 -5.55
C SER A 8 16.12 -4.51 -5.08
N ASP A 9 16.64 -5.70 -4.77
CA ASP A 9 18.03 -5.90 -4.36
C ASP A 9 19.01 -5.78 -5.54
N TYR A 10 18.54 -6.05 -6.76
CA TYR A 10 19.32 -5.92 -8.00
C TYR A 10 19.01 -4.63 -8.75
N ILE A 11 18.45 -3.63 -8.07
CA ILE A 11 17.94 -2.43 -8.73
C ILE A 11 19.00 -1.75 -9.58
N GLU A 12 20.24 -1.64 -9.11
CA GLU A 12 21.36 -1.00 -9.82
C GLU A 12 21.64 -1.67 -11.17
N VAL A 13 21.71 -3.01 -11.20
CA VAL A 13 21.92 -3.79 -12.43
C VAL A 13 20.70 -3.69 -13.34
N LEU A 14 19.49 -3.66 -12.77
CA LEU A 14 18.27 -3.47 -13.54
C LEU A 14 18.21 -2.09 -14.20
N GLN A 15 18.83 -1.05 -13.63
CA GLN A 15 18.85 0.28 -14.26
C GLN A 15 19.56 0.24 -15.61
N ASP A 16 20.67 -0.48 -15.70
CA ASP A 16 21.48 -0.63 -16.91
C ASP A 16 20.75 -1.46 -17.97
N ILE A 17 20.12 -2.57 -17.57
CA ILE A 17 19.33 -3.42 -18.47
C ILE A 17 18.10 -2.68 -19.02
N VAL A 18 17.46 -1.87 -18.17
CA VAL A 18 16.22 -1.18 -18.52
C VAL A 18 16.47 0.07 -19.37
N VAL A 19 17.70 0.58 -19.44
CA VAL A 19 18.04 1.75 -20.26
C VAL A 19 17.65 1.55 -21.74
N ASP A 20 17.82 0.34 -22.26
CA ASP A 20 17.50 -0.02 -23.65
C ASP A 20 16.01 -0.32 -23.89
N TRP A 21 15.25 -0.48 -22.81
CA TRP A 21 13.82 -0.75 -22.86
C TRP A 21 13.09 0.40 -22.18
N PRO A 22 12.77 1.51 -22.87
CA PRO A 22 11.97 2.58 -22.28
C PRO A 22 10.55 2.10 -21.99
N LEU A 23 9.97 2.57 -20.89
CA LEU A 23 8.60 2.26 -20.52
C LEU A 23 7.65 2.94 -21.51
N ASN A 24 7.02 2.19 -22.41
CA ASN A 24 5.92 2.70 -23.24
C ASN A 24 4.63 2.78 -22.41
N VAL A 25 4.62 3.67 -21.39
CA VAL A 25 3.43 3.87 -20.56
C VAL A 25 2.46 4.74 -21.32
N LYS A 26 1.59 4.12 -22.10
CA LYS A 26 0.45 4.78 -22.75
C LYS A 26 -0.69 5.11 -21.77
N ALA A 27 -0.59 4.67 -20.52
CA ALA A 27 -1.63 4.88 -19.51
C ALA A 27 -1.29 6.09 -18.60
N PRO A 28 -2.26 6.95 -18.27
CA PRO A 28 -2.06 7.99 -17.26
C PRO A 28 -1.77 7.30 -15.93
N LEU A 29 -0.51 7.38 -15.50
CA LEU A 29 -0.14 6.92 -14.18
C LEU A 29 -0.69 7.90 -13.14
N PRO A 30 -1.17 7.43 -11.98
CA PRO A 30 -1.61 8.32 -10.91
C PRO A 30 -0.44 9.17 -10.39
N ASP A 31 -0.74 10.40 -9.98
CA ASP A 31 0.19 11.47 -9.58
C ASP A 31 1.20 11.06 -8.49
N TRP A 32 0.91 10.03 -7.70
CA TRP A 32 1.85 9.48 -6.69
C TRP A 32 3.04 8.72 -7.28
N SER A 33 2.99 8.36 -8.57
CA SER A 33 4.03 7.54 -9.22
C SER A 33 4.96 8.34 -10.15
N LEU A 34 4.72 9.64 -10.32
CA LEU A 34 5.59 10.56 -11.05
C LEU A 34 5.69 11.88 -10.27
N PRO A 35 6.82 12.18 -9.61
CA PRO A 35 7.01 13.51 -9.06
C PRO A 35 7.10 14.50 -10.22
N ALA A 36 6.28 15.55 -10.17
CA ALA A 36 6.29 16.64 -11.12
C ALA A 36 7.73 17.17 -11.30
N SER A 37 8.19 17.23 -12.56
CA SER A 37 9.45 17.88 -12.92
C SER A 37 9.44 19.33 -12.43
N THR A 38 10.13 19.64 -11.32
CA THR A 38 10.70 20.95 -11.00
C THR A 38 11.79 20.75 -9.95
N GLY A 39 12.92 21.41 -10.15
CA GLY A 39 14.23 21.00 -9.64
C GLY A 39 14.50 21.17 -8.13
N THR A 40 15.69 20.65 -7.79
CA THR A 40 16.44 20.78 -6.54
C THR A 40 16.22 19.66 -5.51
N SER A 41 17.24 18.79 -5.48
CA SER A 41 17.67 17.88 -4.41
C SER A 41 16.78 16.67 -4.10
N GLY A 42 17.23 15.49 -4.53
CA GLY A 42 17.00 14.30 -3.71
C GLY A 42 17.16 12.96 -4.39
N LEU A 43 16.26 12.58 -5.30
CA LEU A 43 16.20 11.22 -5.84
C LEU A 43 15.74 11.27 -7.29
N VAL A 44 16.69 11.14 -8.21
CA VAL A 44 16.39 10.79 -9.60
C VAL A 44 15.94 9.33 -9.56
N TYR A 45 14.63 9.08 -9.51
CA TYR A 45 14.13 7.71 -9.61
C TYR A 45 14.48 7.16 -10.99
N SER A 46 15.33 6.13 -11.01
CA SER A 46 15.75 5.46 -12.25
C SER A 46 14.56 4.79 -12.95
N ALA A 47 14.66 4.58 -14.27
CA ALA A 47 13.65 3.89 -15.06
C ALA A 47 13.25 2.53 -14.46
N ALA A 48 14.18 1.81 -13.82
CA ALA A 48 13.88 0.57 -13.11
C ALA A 48 13.03 0.79 -11.85
N SER A 49 13.25 1.89 -11.11
CA SER A 49 12.43 2.26 -9.96
C SER A 49 10.98 2.54 -10.37
N THR A 50 10.80 3.32 -11.45
CA THR A 50 9.48 3.60 -12.02
C THR A 50 8.77 2.31 -12.44
N ARG A 51 9.49 1.34 -13.01
CA ARG A 51 8.94 0.01 -13.34
C ARG A 51 8.49 -0.75 -12.10
N LEU A 52 9.30 -0.79 -11.05
CA LEU A 52 8.95 -1.50 -9.82
C LEU A 52 7.73 -0.86 -9.14
N ALA A 53 7.69 0.48 -9.06
CA ALA A 53 6.52 1.20 -8.56
C ALA A 53 5.26 0.87 -9.38
N TRP A 54 5.39 0.79 -10.71
CA TRP A 54 4.29 0.41 -11.59
C TRP A 54 3.82 -1.03 -11.37
N LEU A 55 4.74 -1.99 -11.18
CA LEU A 55 4.38 -3.38 -10.87
C LEU A 55 3.63 -3.47 -9.53
N ILE A 56 4.00 -2.66 -8.54
CA ILE A 56 3.30 -2.58 -7.26
C ILE A 56 1.91 -2.01 -7.45
N LEU A 57 1.75 -0.95 -8.25
CA LEU A 57 0.43 -0.41 -8.60
C LEU A 57 -0.45 -1.47 -9.28
N ILE A 58 0.06 -2.22 -10.26
CA ILE A 58 -0.67 -3.31 -10.92
C ILE A 58 -1.08 -4.38 -9.91
N LEU A 59 -0.18 -4.75 -8.99
CA LEU A 59 -0.49 -5.72 -7.95
C LEU A 59 -1.65 -5.23 -7.08
N LEU A 60 -1.62 -3.97 -6.65
CA LEU A 60 -2.70 -3.36 -5.87
C LEU A 60 -4.01 -3.33 -6.64
N SER A 61 -4.00 -2.93 -7.93
CA SER A 61 -5.20 -2.95 -8.77
C SER A 61 -5.78 -4.37 -8.93
N LYS A 62 -4.92 -5.39 -9.04
CA LYS A 62 -5.37 -6.79 -9.07
C LYS A 62 -5.98 -7.25 -7.75
N LEU A 63 -5.51 -6.73 -6.62
CA LEU A 63 -6.12 -7.00 -5.32
C LEU A 63 -7.51 -6.35 -5.24
N ASP A 64 -7.65 -5.10 -5.67
CA ASP A 64 -8.94 -4.41 -5.70
C ASP A 64 -9.96 -5.17 -6.58
N THR A 65 -9.57 -5.61 -7.78
CA THR A 65 -10.44 -6.44 -8.64
C THR A 65 -10.82 -7.76 -7.99
N LYS A 66 -9.91 -8.41 -7.24
CA LYS A 66 -10.24 -9.64 -6.51
C LYS A 66 -11.16 -9.38 -5.32
N ALA A 67 -10.99 -8.24 -4.64
CA ALA A 67 -11.86 -7.84 -3.54
C ALA A 67 -13.31 -7.67 -4.01
N GLU A 68 -13.51 -7.19 -5.23
CA GLU A 68 -14.83 -7.10 -5.87
C GLU A 68 -15.50 -8.45 -6.11
N LEU A 69 -14.77 -9.56 -6.16
CA LEU A 69 -15.38 -10.89 -6.29
C LEU A 69 -16.10 -11.31 -5.00
N PHE A 70 -15.74 -10.70 -3.86
CA PHE A 70 -16.40 -10.90 -2.57
C PHE A 70 -17.62 -9.99 -2.36
N LYS A 71 -18.24 -9.45 -3.42
CA LYS A 71 -19.43 -8.58 -3.36
C LYS A 71 -20.59 -9.14 -2.53
N GLY A 72 -20.69 -10.47 -2.40
CA GLY A 72 -21.71 -11.12 -1.56
C GLY A 72 -21.46 -11.02 -0.05
N ASP A 73 -20.22 -10.76 0.36
CA ASP A 73 -19.81 -10.60 1.76
C ASP A 73 -18.85 -9.41 1.87
N VAL A 74 -19.42 -8.25 2.15
CA VAL A 74 -18.70 -6.98 2.23
C VAL A 74 -17.63 -7.00 3.33
N ALA A 75 -17.88 -7.71 4.43
CA ALA A 75 -16.89 -7.86 5.49
C ALA A 75 -15.68 -8.66 4.99
N LEU A 76 -15.92 -9.79 4.32
CA LEU A 76 -14.84 -10.61 3.78
C LEU A 76 -14.00 -9.86 2.74
N SER A 77 -14.62 -8.98 1.94
CA SER A 77 -13.92 -8.09 1.00
C SER A 77 -12.95 -7.13 1.72
N TYR A 78 -13.39 -6.48 2.80
CA TYR A 78 -12.54 -5.58 3.58
C TYR A 78 -11.42 -6.31 4.33
N LEU A 79 -11.69 -7.49 4.87
CA LEU A 79 -10.67 -8.33 5.52
C LEU A 79 -9.60 -8.78 4.51
N PHE A 80 -10.03 -9.20 3.32
CA PHE A 80 -9.12 -9.56 2.24
C PHE A 80 -8.22 -8.39 1.85
N LEU A 81 -8.77 -7.19 1.68
CA LEU A 81 -8.01 -5.98 1.35
C LEU A 81 -7.03 -5.61 2.46
N ALA A 82 -7.47 -5.61 3.72
CA ALA A 82 -6.61 -5.31 4.86
C ALA A 82 -5.42 -6.27 4.95
N ASN A 83 -5.67 -7.58 4.88
CA ASN A 83 -4.63 -8.61 4.99
C ASN A 83 -3.61 -8.54 3.85
N ASN A 84 -4.09 -8.46 2.61
CA ASN A 84 -3.20 -8.44 1.46
C ASN A 84 -2.42 -7.12 1.37
N LEU A 85 -3.07 -5.98 1.66
CA LEU A 85 -2.38 -4.70 1.64
C LEU A 85 -1.35 -4.60 2.76
N GLN A 86 -1.66 -5.08 3.97
CA GLN A 86 -0.70 -5.14 5.08
C GLN A 86 0.53 -5.98 4.71
N CYS A 87 0.33 -7.13 4.06
CA CYS A 87 1.44 -7.95 3.57
C CYS A 87 2.33 -7.20 2.57
N VAL A 88 1.73 -6.45 1.63
CA VAL A 88 2.48 -5.61 0.70
C VAL A 88 3.26 -4.53 1.44
N VAL A 89 2.62 -3.80 2.37
CA VAL A 89 3.25 -2.71 3.14
C VAL A 89 4.43 -3.22 3.96
N VAL A 90 4.25 -4.32 4.71
CA VAL A 90 5.34 -4.93 5.50
C VAL A 90 6.49 -5.34 4.58
N LYS A 91 6.20 -5.99 3.46
CA LYS A 91 7.24 -6.41 2.50
C LYS A 91 7.95 -5.24 1.85
N VAL A 92 7.27 -4.14 1.56
CA VAL A 92 7.91 -2.91 1.05
C VAL A 92 8.82 -2.31 2.11
N ARG A 93 8.35 -2.20 3.36
CA ARG A 93 9.12 -1.64 4.49
C ARG A 93 10.37 -2.46 4.80
N ASP A 94 10.28 -3.78 4.68
CA ASP A 94 11.36 -4.71 5.01
C ASP A 94 12.33 -4.96 3.83
N SER A 95 12.13 -4.30 2.68
CA SER A 95 12.99 -4.45 1.48
C SER A 95 13.47 -3.10 0.95
N ASN A 96 14.37 -3.15 -0.04
CA ASN A 96 14.90 -1.94 -0.70
C ASN A 96 13.82 -1.13 -1.44
N LEU A 97 12.62 -1.69 -1.62
CA LEU A 97 11.43 -0.98 -2.12
C LEU A 97 11.05 0.23 -1.26
N ARG A 98 11.35 0.24 0.04
CA ARG A 98 11.12 1.38 0.93
C ARG A 98 11.78 2.66 0.41
N TYR A 99 13.02 2.56 -0.06
CA TYR A 99 13.76 3.70 -0.60
C TYR A 99 13.24 4.16 -1.96
N LEU A 100 12.59 3.26 -2.70
CA LEU A 100 12.03 3.55 -4.03
C LEU A 100 10.66 4.20 -3.97
N LEU A 101 9.82 3.80 -3.01
CA LEU A 101 8.46 4.33 -2.85
C LEU A 101 8.39 5.49 -1.86
N GLY A 102 9.34 5.56 -0.92
CA GLY A 102 9.39 6.56 0.13
C GLY A 102 8.49 6.23 1.33
N GLU A 103 8.80 6.87 2.47
CA GLU A 103 8.08 6.69 3.73
C GLU A 103 6.64 7.22 3.68
N GLU A 104 6.36 8.23 2.85
CA GLU A 104 5.01 8.76 2.65
C GLU A 104 4.08 7.69 2.06
N TRP A 105 4.57 6.94 1.06
CA TRP A 105 3.80 5.86 0.46
C TRP A 105 3.44 4.79 1.50
N ILE A 106 4.40 4.40 2.34
CA ILE A 106 4.19 3.41 3.41
C ILE A 106 3.12 3.92 4.38
N THR A 107 3.29 5.15 4.88
CA THR A 107 2.37 5.76 5.85
C THR A 107 0.94 5.85 5.29
N ASN A 108 0.78 6.31 4.04
CA ASN A 108 -0.52 6.41 3.39
C ASN A 108 -1.19 5.04 3.22
N HIS A 109 -0.42 4.00 2.90
CA HIS A 109 -0.97 2.65 2.75
C HIS A 109 -1.26 1.98 4.10
N GLU A 110 -0.49 2.25 5.16
CA GLU A 110 -0.81 1.83 6.53
C GLU A 110 -2.14 2.43 7.03
N LEU A 111 -2.37 3.72 6.76
CA LEU A 111 -3.66 4.37 7.05
C LEU A 111 -4.80 3.70 6.30
N LYS A 112 -4.58 3.31 5.03
CA LYS A 112 -5.56 2.59 4.22
C LYS A 112 -5.86 1.19 4.78
N VAL A 113 -4.85 0.45 5.27
CA VAL A 113 -5.07 -0.83 5.97
C VAL A 113 -5.95 -0.64 7.21
N LYS A 114 -5.63 0.36 8.05
CA LYS A 114 -6.42 0.67 9.25
C LYS A 114 -7.87 1.01 8.90
N HIS A 115 -8.06 1.77 7.82
CA HIS A 115 -9.40 2.09 7.33
C HIS A 115 -10.18 0.83 6.90
N TYR A 116 -9.55 -0.13 6.23
CA TYR A 116 -10.21 -1.39 5.87
C TYR A 116 -10.54 -2.25 7.09
N ALA A 117 -9.63 -2.36 8.06
CA ALA A 117 -9.89 -3.07 9.31
C ALA A 117 -11.07 -2.46 10.09
N ALA A 118 -11.12 -1.13 10.21
CA ALA A 118 -12.23 -0.44 10.88
C ALA A 118 -13.59 -0.65 10.16
N ASN A 119 -13.60 -0.69 8.82
CA ASN A 119 -14.82 -0.98 8.07
C ASN A 119 -15.28 -2.43 8.25
N TYR A 120 -14.34 -3.38 8.31
CA TYR A 120 -14.64 -4.77 8.63
C TYR A 120 -15.30 -4.89 10.01
N GLU A 121 -14.70 -4.28 11.03
CA GLU A 121 -15.24 -4.26 12.40
C GLU A 121 -16.60 -3.59 12.48
N ARG A 122 -16.86 -2.54 11.69
CA ARG A 122 -18.19 -1.89 11.66
C ARG A 122 -19.27 -2.79 11.07
N ILE A 123 -18.93 -3.65 10.12
CA ILE A 123 -19.89 -4.54 9.44
C ILE A 123 -20.19 -5.78 10.28
N ILE A 124 -19.17 -6.34 10.94
CA ILE A 124 -19.31 -7.53 11.81
C ILE A 124 -19.66 -7.17 13.24
N GLY A 125 -19.33 -5.95 13.68
CA GLY A 125 -19.55 -5.47 15.03
C GLY A 125 -21.02 -5.57 15.45
N PRO A 126 -21.28 -5.85 16.73
CA PRO A 126 -22.63 -6.12 17.20
C PRO A 126 -23.54 -4.91 16.99
N PRO A 127 -24.86 -5.12 16.83
CA PRO A 127 -25.84 -4.05 16.57
C PRO A 127 -26.04 -3.05 17.74
N TYR A 128 -25.15 -3.01 18.74
CA TYR A 128 -25.36 -2.29 20.00
C TYR A 128 -24.47 -1.07 20.23
N SER A 129 -23.54 -0.72 19.34
CA SER A 129 -22.65 0.45 19.56
C SER A 129 -23.09 1.75 18.86
N ALA A 130 -24.33 1.82 18.35
CA ALA A 130 -24.88 3.05 17.77
C ALA A 130 -25.43 4.05 18.82
N HIS A 131 -25.11 3.87 20.10
CA HIS A 131 -25.37 4.86 21.15
C HIS A 131 -24.08 5.17 21.90
N GLY A 132 -23.50 6.34 21.60
CA GLY A 132 -22.53 7.00 22.47
C GLY A 132 -21.06 6.76 22.13
N CYS A 133 -20.54 7.46 21.13
CA CYS A 133 -19.15 7.88 21.12
C CYS A 133 -19.11 9.41 21.01
N ASP A 134 -19.44 10.08 22.11
CA ASP A 134 -18.96 11.43 22.35
C ASP A 134 -17.45 11.33 22.56
N PHE A 135 -16.68 11.79 21.58
CA PHE A 135 -15.27 12.08 21.76
C PHE A 135 -15.14 13.27 22.71
N ASN A 136 -14.91 13.00 24.00
CA ASN A 136 -14.39 14.02 24.89
C ASN A 136 -13.03 13.57 25.44
N GLY A 137 -12.02 14.40 25.19
CA GLY A 137 -10.64 14.11 25.47
C GLY A 137 -10.36 13.98 26.96
N ARG A 138 -9.63 12.93 27.33
CA ARG A 138 -8.60 12.97 28.38
C ARG A 138 -7.64 11.79 28.25
N SER A 139 -6.42 12.15 27.89
CA SER A 139 -5.14 11.56 28.33
C SER A 139 -5.17 10.14 28.92
N GLY A 140 -4.55 9.22 28.19
CA GLY A 140 -3.74 8.16 28.77
C GLY A 140 -4.48 6.90 29.19
N GLN A 141 -4.75 6.01 28.24
CA GLN A 141 -4.53 4.56 28.40
C GLN A 141 -4.72 3.85 27.04
N SER A 142 -3.68 3.11 26.66
CA SER A 142 -3.63 2.03 25.67
C SER A 142 -4.81 1.92 24.70
N VAL A 143 -4.59 2.39 23.47
CA VAL A 143 -5.27 1.82 22.30
C VAL A 143 -5.05 0.31 22.39
N PRO A 144 -6.11 -0.53 22.35
CA PRO A 144 -5.90 -1.96 22.20
C PRO A 144 -5.20 -2.12 20.85
N GLU A 145 -3.93 -2.52 20.89
CA GLU A 145 -3.27 -3.06 19.72
C GLU A 145 -4.16 -4.18 19.21
N LEU A 146 -4.92 -3.90 18.16
CA LEU A 146 -5.44 -4.89 17.24
C LEU A 146 -4.22 -5.46 16.53
N GLN A 147 -3.46 -6.23 17.29
CA GLN A 147 -2.48 -7.14 16.76
C GLN A 147 -3.28 -8.29 16.18
N CYS A 148 -3.82 -8.06 14.98
CA CYS A 148 -4.14 -9.12 14.05
C CYS A 148 -2.83 -9.85 13.74
N ARG A 149 -2.41 -10.72 14.67
CA ARG A 149 -1.41 -11.74 14.42
C ARG A 149 -1.97 -12.65 13.33
N PHE A 150 -1.31 -12.63 12.18
CA PHE A 150 -1.18 -13.78 11.29
C PHE A 150 0.31 -14.05 11.12
#